data_AF-A0A913YV90-F1
#
_entry.id   AF-A0A913YV90-F1
#
_cell.length_a   1.000
_cell.length_b   1.000
_cell.length_c   1.000
_cell.angle_alpha   90.00
_cell.angle_beta   90.00
_cell.angle_gamma   90.00
#
_symmetry.space_group_name_H-M   'P 1'
#
loop_
_entity.id
_entity.type
_entity.pdbx_description
1 polymer ?
#
loop_
_entity_poly.entity_id
_entity_poly.type
_entity_poly.pdbx_seq_one_letter_code
_entity_poly.pdbx_strand_id
1 'polypeptide(L)'
;MVLLYDFTNTSYLTSDSQLCVNIIKLLKDEYPVRLTKTFIISPPFWVESELKFFTTLLRDKNIQIVSRSAIKKHLSLDCIPESLGGTLHVDHKSWIDQCMLGYAEQLGEELIRNPRKHPDRG
;
A
#
# COMPACT_ATOMS: atom_id res chain seq x y z
N MET A 1 -1.16 -10.64 -5.60
CA MET A 1 -0.48 -9.32 -5.50
C MET A 1 0.48 -9.36 -4.33
N VAL A 2 1.71 -8.85 -4.50
CA VAL A 2 2.70 -8.74 -3.42
C VAL A 2 2.76 -7.29 -2.96
N LEU A 3 2.64 -7.06 -1.65
CA LEU A 3 2.77 -5.73 -1.05
C LEU A 3 4.13 -5.61 -0.36
N LEU A 4 4.85 -4.53 -0.64
CA LEU A 4 6.07 -4.12 0.08
C LEU A 4 5.77 -2.86 0.86
N TYR A 5 5.91 -2.91 2.19
CA TYR A 5 5.71 -1.77 3.06
C TYR A 5 7.02 -1.44 3.78
N ASP A 6 7.73 -0.40 3.32
CA ASP A 6 9.02 0.01 3.86
C ASP A 6 8.87 1.03 4.98
N PHE A 7 9.22 0.61 6.20
CA PHE A 7 9.29 1.49 7.37
C PHE A 7 10.68 2.13 7.57
N THR A 8 11.65 1.88 6.69
CA THR A 8 12.98 2.48 6.81
C THR A 8 12.88 4.00 6.92
N ASN A 9 13.53 4.59 7.93
CA ASN A 9 13.49 6.03 8.26
C ASN A 9 12.11 6.56 8.70
N THR A 10 11.16 5.70 9.03
CA THR A 10 9.90 6.13 9.66
C THR A 10 10.11 6.40 11.14
N SER A 11 9.63 7.54 11.63
CA SER A 11 9.63 7.95 13.04
C SER A 11 8.20 8.01 13.57
N TYR A 12 8.03 7.92 14.88
CA TYR A 12 6.71 8.02 15.53
C TYR A 12 5.97 9.31 15.16
N LEU A 13 6.72 10.41 15.00
CA LEU A 13 6.17 11.72 14.62
C LEU A 13 5.78 11.81 13.15
N THR A 14 6.31 10.93 12.30
CA THR A 14 6.04 10.90 10.85
C THR A 14 5.16 9.73 10.44
N SER A 15 4.82 8.84 11.38
CA SER A 15 3.89 7.73 11.17
C SER A 15 2.48 8.09 11.62
N ASP A 16 1.54 8.07 10.68
CA ASP A 16 0.12 8.10 11.01
C ASP A 16 -0.37 6.66 11.20
N SER A 17 -0.55 6.25 12.46
CA SER A 17 -1.03 4.91 12.81
C SER A 17 -2.46 4.67 12.34
N GLN A 18 -3.30 5.71 12.29
CA GLN A 18 -4.67 5.62 11.79
C GLN A 18 -4.67 5.38 10.28
N LEU A 19 -3.80 6.07 9.54
CA LEU A 19 -3.61 5.81 8.11
C LEU A 19 -3.15 4.37 7.85
N CYS A 20 -2.19 3.86 8.64
CA CYS A 20 -1.73 2.48 8.54
C CYS A 20 -2.87 1.48 8.74
N VAL A 21 -3.73 1.71 9.74
CA VAL A 21 -4.92 0.88 9.99
C VAL A 21 -5.90 0.93 8.82
N ASN A 22 -6.18 2.13 8.30
CA ASN A 22 -7.09 2.31 7.18
C ASN A 22 -6.58 1.61 5.92
N ILE A 23 -5.28 1.69 5.64
CA ILE A 23 -4.64 0.99 4.52
C ILE A 23 -4.77 -0.53 4.70
N ILE A 24 -4.49 -1.06 5.89
CA ILE A 24 -4.62 -2.49 6.17
C ILE A 24 -6.07 -2.95 6.00
N LYS A 25 -7.04 -2.18 6.50
CA LYS A 25 -8.47 -2.50 6.37
C LYS A 25 -8.90 -2.49 4.90
N LEU A 26 -8.54 -1.45 4.16
CA LEU A 26 -8.79 -1.36 2.72
C LEU A 26 -8.26 -2.60 2.02
N LEU A 27 -7.00 -2.97 2.26
CA LEU A 27 -6.35 -4.11 1.61
C LEU A 27 -6.95 -5.48 1.96
N LYS A 28 -7.55 -5.63 3.16
CA LYS A 28 -8.16 -6.88 3.61
C LYS A 28 -9.62 -7.03 3.18
N ASP A 29 -10.39 -5.98 3.37
CA ASP A 29 -11.86 -6.07 3.38
C ASP A 29 -12.49 -5.43 2.14
N GLU A 30 -11.81 -4.46 1.51
CA GLU A 30 -12.40 -3.61 0.46
C GLU A 30 -11.65 -3.71 -0.88
N TYR A 31 -10.39 -4.15 -0.87
CA TYR A 31 -9.59 -4.26 -2.08
C TYR A 31 -9.98 -5.52 -2.86
N PRO A 32 -10.35 -5.40 -4.14
CA PRO A 32 -10.93 -6.50 -4.93
C PRO A 32 -9.94 -7.65 -5.18
N VAL A 33 -8.63 -7.41 -5.04
CA VAL A 33 -7.59 -8.41 -5.25
C VAL A 33 -7.01 -8.85 -3.91
N ARG A 34 -7.05 -10.15 -3.64
CA ARG A 34 -6.45 -10.70 -2.41
C ARG A 34 -4.93 -10.53 -2.43
N LEU A 35 -4.38 -9.96 -1.37
CA LEU A 35 -2.94 -9.95 -1.13
C LEU A 35 -2.45 -11.38 -0.88
N THR A 36 -1.51 -11.82 -1.71
CA THR A 36 -0.94 -13.17 -1.63
C THR A 36 0.29 -13.18 -0.73
N LYS A 37 0.99 -12.05 -0.63
CA LYS A 37 2.17 -11.90 0.23
C LYS A 37 2.37 -10.43 0.58
N THR A 38 2.68 -10.14 1.84
CA THR A 38 2.94 -8.79 2.33
C THR A 38 4.25 -8.81 3.11
N PHE A 39 5.18 -7.93 2.75
CA PHE A 39 6.43 -7.74 3.47
C PHE A 39 6.39 -6.43 4.24
N ILE A 40 6.53 -6.52 5.56
CA ILE A 40 6.75 -5.38 6.44
C ILE A 40 8.27 -5.25 6.60
N ILE A 41 8.85 -4.20 6.04
CA ILE A 41 10.30 -4.04 5.94
C ILE A 41 10.79 -3.08 7.02
N SER A 42 11.71 -3.55 7.85
CA SER A 42 12.41 -2.77 8.88
C SER A 42 11.48 -1.94 9.80
N PRO A 43 10.43 -2.54 10.43
CA PRO A 43 9.57 -1.78 11.33
C PRO A 43 10.36 -1.27 12.55
N PRO A 44 10.09 -0.04 13.04
CA PRO A 44 10.65 0.45 14.29
C PRO A 44 10.24 -0.44 15.46
N PHE A 45 11.07 -0.54 16.50
CA PHE A 45 10.77 -1.38 17.68
C PHE A 45 9.45 -0.99 18.39
N TRP A 46 9.08 0.29 18.38
CA TRP A 46 7.81 0.78 18.94
C TRP A 46 6.62 0.38 18.06
N VAL A 47 6.83 0.34 16.74
CA VAL A 47 5.89 -0.22 15.77
C VAL A 47 5.80 -1.73 15.94
N GLU A 48 6.88 -2.46 16.23
CA GLU A 48 6.81 -3.92 16.44
C GLU A 48 5.92 -4.31 17.64
N SER A 49 5.88 -3.49 18.70
CA SER A 49 5.00 -3.73 19.84
C SER A 49 3.53 -3.42 19.55
N GLU A 50 3.24 -2.35 18.80
CA GLU A 50 1.88 -2.05 18.33
C GLU A 50 1.44 -2.99 17.20
N LEU A 51 2.36 -3.38 16.31
CA LEU A 51 2.17 -4.40 15.29
C LEU A 51 1.94 -5.77 15.88
N LYS A 52 2.51 -6.13 17.05
CA LYS A 52 2.15 -7.39 17.73
C LYS A 52 0.65 -7.45 18.05
N PHE A 53 0.05 -6.32 18.42
CA PHE A 53 -1.41 -6.21 18.56
C PHE A 53 -2.11 -6.40 17.21
N PHE A 54 -1.62 -5.75 16.15
CA PHE A 54 -2.13 -5.99 14.79
C PHE A 54 -1.88 -7.42 14.29
N THR A 55 -0.81 -8.11 14.68
CA THR A 55 -0.48 -9.48 14.24
C THR A 55 -1.46 -10.51 14.77
N THR A 56 -2.11 -10.22 15.90
CA THR A 56 -3.20 -11.06 16.43
C THR A 56 -4.47 -10.91 15.58
N LEU A 57 -4.68 -9.76 14.94
CA LEU A 57 -5.70 -9.51 13.89
C LEU A 57 -5.19 -9.86 12.47
N LEU A 58 -3.88 -9.99 12.29
CA LEU A 58 -3.18 -10.41 11.07
C LEU A 58 -2.64 -11.83 11.21
N ARG A 59 -3.40 -12.79 11.78
CA ARG A 59 -3.11 -14.25 11.68
C ARG A 59 -3.07 -14.78 10.23
N ASP A 60 -2.94 -13.86 9.29
CA ASP A 60 -2.74 -14.06 7.89
C ASP A 60 -1.28 -14.49 7.65
N LYS A 61 -1.13 -15.76 7.24
CA LYS A 61 0.17 -16.37 6.92
C LYS A 61 0.89 -15.68 5.78
N ASN A 62 0.21 -14.75 5.10
CA ASN A 62 0.74 -14.01 3.98
C ASN A 62 1.64 -12.84 4.41
N ILE A 63 1.69 -12.46 5.70
CA ILE A 63 2.51 -11.33 6.17
C ILE A 63 3.86 -11.81 6.73
N GLN A 64 4.95 -11.17 6.30
CA GLN A 64 6.32 -11.45 6.75
C GLN A 64 7.03 -10.16 7.16
N ILE A 65 7.61 -10.14 8.36
CA ILE A 65 8.47 -9.04 8.80
C ILE A 65 9.91 -9.39 8.41
N VAL A 66 10.58 -8.50 7.69
CA VAL A 66 11.93 -8.72 7.17
C VAL A 66 12.78 -7.46 7.33
N SER A 67 14.10 -7.62 7.41
CA SER A 67 15.00 -6.47 7.24
C SER A 67 15.06 -6.06 5.77
N ARG A 68 15.40 -4.80 5.52
CA ARG A 68 15.64 -4.28 4.17
C ARG A 68 16.66 -5.09 3.37
N SER A 69 17.71 -5.61 4.01
CA SER A 69 18.71 -6.46 3.34
C SER A 69 18.21 -7.87 3.05
N ALA A 70 17.23 -8.37 3.79
CA ALA A 70 16.70 -9.72 3.62
C ALA A 70 15.70 -9.85 2.47
N ILE A 71 15.11 -8.74 1.99
CA ILE A 71 14.07 -8.78 0.94
C ILE A 71 14.51 -9.50 -0.34
N LYS A 72 15.79 -9.36 -0.71
CA LYS A 72 16.41 -10.00 -1.89
C LYS A 72 16.45 -11.52 -1.82
N LYS A 73 16.25 -12.11 -0.64
CA LYS A 73 16.14 -13.57 -0.45
C LYS A 73 14.72 -14.10 -0.69
N HIS A 74 13.73 -13.20 -0.77
CA HIS A 74 12.32 -13.56 -0.87
C HIS A 74 11.68 -13.26 -2.23
N LEU A 75 12.30 -12.39 -3.03
CA LEU A 75 11.81 -11.92 -4.32
C LEU A 75 12.97 -11.77 -5.30
N SER A 76 12.68 -11.93 -6.60
CA SER A 76 13.62 -11.63 -7.68
C SER A 76 13.97 -10.14 -7.72
N LEU A 77 15.20 -9.79 -8.13
CA LEU A 77 15.70 -8.41 -8.09
C LEU A 77 14.93 -7.46 -9.01
N ASP A 78 14.43 -7.96 -10.12
CA ASP A 78 13.58 -7.24 -11.10
C ASP A 78 12.19 -6.91 -10.56
N CYS A 79 11.77 -7.54 -9.45
CA CYS A 79 10.51 -7.24 -8.76
C CYS A 79 10.69 -6.28 -7.57
N ILE A 80 11.94 -5.95 -7.20
CA ILE A 80 12.27 -5.13 -6.04
C ILE A 80 12.64 -3.73 -6.53
N PRO A 81 12.03 -2.65 -5.98
CA PRO A 81 12.41 -1.29 -6.29
C PRO A 81 13.91 -1.02 -6.11
N GLU A 82 14.50 -0.18 -6.95
CA GLU A 82 15.88 0.30 -6.79
C GLU A 82 16.11 0.89 -5.38
N SER A 83 15.11 1.59 -4.87
CA SER A 83 15.08 2.15 -3.51
C SER A 83 15.13 1.10 -2.40
N LEU A 84 14.89 -0.18 -2.68
CA LEU A 84 15.02 -1.32 -1.77
C LEU A 84 16.21 -2.23 -2.15
N GLY A 85 17.02 -1.81 -3.12
CA GLY A 85 18.20 -2.52 -3.58
C GLY A 85 17.94 -3.58 -4.66
N GLY A 86 16.81 -3.52 -5.35
CA GLY A 86 16.56 -4.30 -6.57
C GLY A 86 16.89 -3.52 -7.84
N THR A 87 16.24 -3.87 -8.95
CA THR A 87 16.42 -3.26 -10.27
C THR A 87 15.13 -2.75 -10.89
N LEU A 88 14.00 -2.81 -10.16
CA LEU A 88 12.74 -2.26 -10.63
C LEU A 88 12.76 -0.74 -10.50
N HIS A 89 12.74 -0.05 -11.63
CA HIS A 89 12.51 1.38 -11.65
C HIS A 89 11.03 1.69 -11.39
N VAL A 90 10.74 2.53 -10.39
CA VAL A 90 9.37 2.88 -10.00
C VAL A 90 9.21 4.39 -10.02
N ASP A 91 8.40 4.89 -10.95
CA ASP A 91 7.95 6.27 -10.97
C ASP A 91 6.54 6.38 -10.37
N HIS A 92 6.49 6.61 -9.07
CA HIS A 92 5.23 6.77 -8.34
C HIS A 92 4.41 7.95 -8.83
N LYS A 93 5.07 9.04 -9.28
CA LYS A 93 4.36 10.24 -9.71
C LYS A 93 3.62 9.98 -11.01
N SER A 94 4.31 9.42 -12.01
CA SER A 94 3.68 9.07 -13.29
C SER A 94 2.53 8.08 -13.10
N TRP A 95 2.68 7.11 -12.19
CA TRP A 95 1.61 6.16 -11.89
C TRP A 95 0.38 6.82 -11.23
N ILE A 96 0.59 7.72 -10.25
CA ILE A 96 -0.51 8.47 -9.63
C ILE A 96 -1.20 9.38 -10.65
N ASP A 97 -0.42 10.07 -11.48
CA ASP A 97 -0.95 10.96 -12.53
C ASP A 97 -1.85 10.16 -13.50
N GLN A 98 -1.46 8.93 -13.88
CA GLN A 98 -2.29 8.03 -14.68
C GLN A 98 -3.57 7.58 -13.96
N CYS A 99 -3.49 7.25 -12.67
CA CYS A 99 -4.67 6.90 -11.87
C CYS A 99 -5.67 8.06 -11.81
N MET A 100 -5.18 9.30 -11.62
CA MET A 100 -6.03 10.49 -11.58
C MET A 100 -6.67 10.79 -12.93
N LEU A 101 -5.94 10.61 -14.03
CA LEU A 101 -6.49 10.75 -15.38
C LEU A 101 -7.62 9.75 -15.64
N GLY A 102 -7.38 8.47 -15.37
CA GLY A 102 -8.41 7.43 -15.54
C GLY A 102 -9.64 7.67 -14.66
N TYR A 103 -9.46 8.15 -13.43
CA TYR A 103 -10.58 8.52 -12.55
C TYR A 103 -11.38 9.71 -13.10
N ALA A 104 -10.71 10.74 -13.62
CA ALA A 104 -11.37 11.90 -14.23
C ALA A 104 -12.15 11.51 -15.49
N GLU A 105 -11.62 10.61 -16.33
CA GLU A 105 -12.30 10.08 -17.50
C GLU A 105 -13.57 9.31 -17.10
N GLN A 106 -13.50 8.44 -16.09
CA GLN A 106 -14.67 7.71 -15.58
C GLN A 106 -15.75 8.64 -15.05
N LEU A 107 -15.38 9.70 -14.32
CA LEU A 107 -16.33 10.72 -13.86
C LEU A 107 -16.99 11.46 -15.03
N GLY A 108 -16.21 11.84 -16.04
CA GLY A 108 -16.73 12.46 -17.26
C GLY A 108 -17.73 11.56 -17.99
N GLU A 109 -17.41 10.27 -18.12
CA GLU A 109 -18.33 9.29 -18.72
C GLU A 109 -19.59 9.06 -17.88
N GLU A 110 -19.48 9.00 -16.55
CA GLU A 110 -20.65 8.88 -15.66
C GLU A 110 -21.59 10.09 -15.79
N LEU A 111 -21.05 11.30 -15.90
CA LEU A 111 -21.82 12.53 -16.09
C LEU A 111 -22.54 12.54 -17.44
N ILE A 112 -21.90 12.02 -18.51
CA ILE A 112 -22.52 11.88 -19.83
C ILE A 112 -23.62 10.81 -19.81
N ARG A 113 -23.37 9.65 -19.17
CA ARG A 113 -24.35 8.54 -19.09
C ARG A 113 -25.53 8.85 -18.16
N ASN A 114 -25.32 9.66 -17.13
CA ASN A 114 -26.34 9.98 -16.15
C ASN A 114 -26.33 11.47 -15.77
N PRO A 115 -26.84 12.34 -16.67
CA PRO A 115 -26.83 13.79 -16.49
C PRO A 115 -27.65 14.31 -15.28
N ARG A 116 -28.37 13.41 -14.58
CA ARG A 116 -29.14 13.73 -13.37
C ARG A 116 -28.29 13.76 -12.09
N LYS A 117 -27.05 13.27 -12.11
CA LYS A 117 -26.08 13.40 -11.00
C LYS A 117 -25.27 14.70 -11.15
N HIS A 118 -25.92 15.85 -11.16
CA HIS A 118 -25.19 17.12 -11.03
C HIS A 118 -24.95 17.37 -9.54
N PRO A 119 -23.71 17.60 -9.07
CA PRO A 119 -23.47 18.13 -7.74
C PRO A 119 -23.78 19.63 -7.81
N ASP A 120 -25.07 19.99 -7.74
CA ASP A 120 -25.52 21.27 -7.17
C ASP A 120 -27.05 21.34 -7.14
N ARG A 121 -27.60 21.02 -5.97
CA ARG A 121 -28.65 21.79 -5.30
C ARG A 121 -28.88 21.23 -3.90
N GLY A 122 -28.24 21.86 -2.92
CA GLY A 122 -28.40 21.67 -1.48
C GLY A 122 -27.60 22.73 -0.75
#